data_AF-A0A922XNX5-F1
#
_entry.id   AF-A0A922XNX5-F1
#
_cell.length_a   1.000
_cell.length_b   1.000
_cell.length_c   1.000
_cell.angle_alpha   90.00
_cell.angle_beta   90.00
_cell.angle_gamma   90.00
#
_symmetry.space_group_name_H-M   'P 1'
#
loop_
_entity.id
_entity.type
_entity.pdbx_description
1 polymer ?
#
loop_
_entity_poly.entity_id
_entity_poly.type
_entity_poly.pdbx_seq_one_letter_code
_entity_poly.pdbx_strand_id
1 'polypeptide(L)'
;KHELVQATSLRKNFTAFIQKEHPEFSDDSLVSSEALHLYRKKYLEQMMKDETGELDKVEKEVLEAISKHETVSEDIDLKETDQGTLGQRLADRVASFGGSWSFILTFTFIILIWIVLNSDILSKGFDPYPYILLNLILSCLAALQAPVIMMSQNRKETKDRKRSEYDYRVNLKAELEIRLLHEKIDHLMISQTQRLMELQQIQMDYLEEIANRRGK
;
A
#
# COMPACT_ATOMS: atom_id res chain seq x y z
N LYS A 1 -22.23 0.91 26.06
CA LYS A 1 -23.55 0.56 25.47
C LYS A 1 -23.23 -0.34 24.28
N HIS A 2 -23.48 -1.65 24.37
CA HIS A 2 -23.21 -2.56 23.25
C HIS A 2 -24.31 -2.32 22.20
N GLU A 3 -23.96 -1.72 21.06
CA GLU A 3 -24.89 -1.60 19.94
C GLU A 3 -25.15 -3.01 19.38
N LEU A 4 -26.42 -3.38 19.33
CA LEU A 4 -26.89 -4.63 18.75
C LEU A 4 -27.34 -4.35 17.32
N VAL A 5 -26.85 -5.14 16.37
CA VAL A 5 -27.15 -5.04 14.95
C VAL A 5 -28.09 -6.19 14.58
N GLN A 6 -29.17 -5.89 13.84
CA GLN A 6 -30.09 -6.92 13.35
C GLN A 6 -29.47 -7.68 12.17
N ALA A 7 -29.63 -9.00 12.15
CA ALA A 7 -29.11 -9.87 11.10
C ALA A 7 -29.71 -9.57 9.71
N THR A 8 -30.94 -9.05 9.64
CA THR A 8 -31.55 -8.50 8.40
C THR A 8 -30.70 -7.45 7.69
N SER A 9 -29.88 -6.69 8.43
CA SER A 9 -29.00 -5.66 7.87
C SER A 9 -27.68 -6.22 7.34
N LEU A 10 -27.39 -7.49 7.62
CA LEU A 10 -26.16 -8.18 7.21
C LEU A 10 -26.31 -8.76 5.80
N ARG A 11 -25.18 -8.91 5.11
CA ARG A 11 -25.17 -9.45 3.73
C ARG A 11 -25.43 -10.94 3.73
N LYS A 12 -26.21 -11.44 2.77
CA LYS A 12 -26.54 -12.88 2.64
C LYS A 12 -25.32 -13.80 2.65
N ASN A 13 -24.25 -13.51 1.91
CA ASN A 13 -23.04 -14.35 1.89
C ASN A 13 -22.35 -14.38 3.27
N PHE A 14 -22.34 -13.25 3.95
CA PHE A 14 -21.79 -13.12 5.29
C PHE A 14 -22.67 -13.82 6.35
N THR A 15 -24.00 -13.68 6.25
CA THR A 15 -24.98 -14.42 7.07
C THR A 15 -24.85 -15.93 6.86
N ALA A 16 -24.72 -16.38 5.60
CA ALA A 16 -24.49 -17.78 5.26
C ALA A 16 -23.16 -18.30 5.81
N PHE A 17 -22.12 -17.45 5.85
CA PHE A 17 -20.86 -17.78 6.50
C PHE A 17 -21.02 -17.96 8.01
N ILE A 18 -21.74 -17.06 8.69
CA ILE A 18 -22.05 -17.21 10.13
C ILE A 18 -22.87 -18.49 10.37
N GLN A 19 -23.84 -18.79 9.49
CA GLN A 19 -24.70 -19.97 9.59
C GLN A 19 -23.95 -21.30 9.48
N LYS A 20 -22.77 -21.33 8.84
CA LYS A 20 -21.92 -22.55 8.82
C LYS A 20 -21.46 -22.95 10.21
N GLU A 21 -21.15 -21.98 11.08
CA GLU A 21 -20.77 -22.23 12.48
C GLU A 21 -21.97 -22.18 13.43
N HIS A 22 -23.01 -21.39 13.10
CA HIS A 22 -24.20 -21.17 13.92
C HIS A 22 -25.50 -21.39 13.12
N PRO A 23 -25.98 -22.64 12.99
CA PRO A 23 -27.17 -22.95 12.18
C PRO A 23 -28.46 -22.27 12.66
N GLU A 24 -28.52 -21.89 13.93
CA GLU A 24 -29.66 -21.19 14.54
C GLU A 24 -29.69 -19.69 14.20
N PHE A 25 -28.65 -19.16 13.53
CA PHE A 25 -28.56 -17.76 13.15
C PHE A 25 -29.53 -17.45 12.00
N SER A 26 -30.63 -16.78 12.32
CA SER A 26 -31.65 -16.33 11.35
C SER A 26 -31.66 -14.81 11.19
N ASP A 27 -32.40 -14.31 10.19
CA ASP A 27 -32.54 -12.89 9.85
C ASP A 27 -33.06 -12.05 11.03
N ASP A 28 -33.82 -12.63 11.96
CA ASP A 28 -34.34 -11.97 13.16
C ASP A 28 -33.34 -11.89 14.33
N SER A 29 -32.15 -12.47 14.17
CA SER A 29 -31.15 -12.53 15.25
C SER A 29 -30.49 -11.17 15.50
N LEU A 30 -30.15 -10.91 16.76
CA LEU A 30 -29.38 -9.73 17.16
C LEU A 30 -27.92 -10.14 17.42
N VAL A 31 -26.97 -9.39 16.86
CA VAL A 31 -25.54 -9.63 17.03
C VAL A 31 -24.89 -8.41 17.67
N SER A 32 -24.01 -8.61 18.64
CA SER A 32 -23.21 -7.52 19.19
C SER A 32 -22.18 -7.01 18.17
N SER A 33 -21.87 -5.72 18.20
CA SER A 33 -20.83 -5.14 17.34
C SER A 33 -19.49 -5.90 17.45
N GLU A 34 -19.11 -6.36 18.63
CA GLU A 34 -17.87 -7.11 18.87
C GLU A 34 -17.87 -8.46 18.15
N ALA A 35 -18.96 -9.23 18.27
CA ALA A 35 -19.11 -10.51 17.56
C ALA A 35 -19.13 -10.29 16.04
N LEU A 36 -19.79 -9.22 15.58
CA LEU A 36 -19.84 -8.87 14.17
C LEU A 36 -18.44 -8.56 13.60
N HIS A 37 -17.60 -7.84 14.34
CA HIS A 37 -16.24 -7.53 13.94
C HIS A 37 -15.40 -8.81 13.85
N LEU A 38 -15.52 -9.71 14.83
CA LEU A 38 -14.82 -11.00 14.83
C LEU A 38 -15.20 -11.85 13.60
N TYR A 39 -16.50 -11.97 13.31
CA TYR A 39 -16.96 -12.74 12.15
C TYR A 39 -16.57 -12.08 10.83
N ARG A 40 -16.55 -10.75 10.75
CA ARG A 40 -16.06 -10.02 9.56
C ARG A 40 -14.58 -10.31 9.30
N LYS A 41 -13.75 -10.32 10.35
CA LYS A 41 -12.34 -10.74 10.25
C LYS A 41 -12.24 -12.17 9.71
N LYS A 42 -12.95 -13.14 10.32
CA LYS A 42 -12.95 -14.55 9.88
C LYS A 42 -13.39 -14.70 8.41
N TYR A 43 -14.42 -13.98 8.00
CA TYR A 43 -14.95 -14.03 6.62
C TYR A 43 -13.91 -13.55 5.61
N LEU A 44 -13.32 -12.39 5.86
CA LEU A 44 -12.27 -11.84 5.01
C LEU A 44 -11.01 -12.74 5.01
N GLU A 45 -10.65 -13.30 6.16
CA GLU A 45 -9.54 -14.26 6.28
C GLU A 45 -9.75 -15.48 5.39
N GLN A 46 -10.94 -16.09 5.46
CA GLN A 46 -11.28 -17.26 4.66
C GLN A 46 -11.25 -16.94 3.17
N MET A 47 -11.86 -15.82 2.78
CA MET A 47 -11.90 -15.37 1.38
C MET A 47 -10.50 -15.16 0.80
N MET A 48 -9.58 -14.58 1.58
CA MET A 48 -8.20 -14.41 1.16
C MET A 48 -7.47 -15.76 1.07
N LYS A 49 -7.65 -16.66 2.05
CA LYS A 49 -7.06 -18.01 2.02
C LYS A 49 -7.53 -18.83 0.82
N ASP A 50 -8.78 -18.68 0.42
CA ASP A 50 -9.32 -19.39 -0.74
C ASP A 50 -8.64 -18.93 -2.06
N GLU A 51 -8.05 -17.73 -2.10
CA GLU A 51 -7.36 -17.17 -3.27
C GLU A 51 -5.83 -17.34 -3.23
N THR A 52 -5.19 -16.99 -2.13
CA THR A 52 -3.72 -16.97 -1.99
C THR A 52 -3.16 -18.16 -1.21
N GLY A 53 -4.02 -18.97 -0.59
CA GLY A 53 -3.63 -20.11 0.24
C GLY A 53 -3.36 -19.71 1.69
N GLU A 54 -2.11 -19.50 2.06
CA GLU A 54 -1.72 -19.09 3.42
C GLU A 54 -1.47 -17.58 3.50
N LEU A 55 -1.99 -16.97 4.57
CA LEU A 55 -1.85 -15.53 4.77
C LEU A 55 -0.49 -15.16 5.34
N ASP A 56 0.21 -14.27 4.62
CA ASP A 56 1.44 -13.65 5.09
C ASP A 56 1.15 -12.68 6.26
N LYS A 57 2.21 -12.30 6.98
CA LYS A 57 2.15 -11.34 8.08
C LYS A 57 1.52 -10.01 7.63
N VAL A 58 1.88 -9.52 6.44
CA VAL A 58 1.36 -8.26 5.91
C VAL A 58 -0.15 -8.32 5.68
N GLU A 59 -0.63 -9.42 5.11
CA GLU A 59 -2.07 -9.64 4.85
C GLU A 59 -2.86 -9.70 6.16
N LYS A 60 -2.33 -10.39 7.19
CA LYS A 60 -2.95 -10.43 8.53
C LYS A 60 -3.02 -9.05 9.18
N GLU A 61 -1.99 -8.23 9.03
CA GLU A 61 -1.97 -6.85 9.55
C GLU A 61 -3.04 -5.99 8.86
N VAL A 62 -3.16 -6.06 7.53
CA VAL A 62 -4.18 -5.33 6.76
C VAL A 62 -5.59 -5.79 7.12
N LEU A 63 -5.80 -7.10 7.26
CA LEU A 63 -7.07 -7.69 7.66
C LEU A 63 -7.54 -7.16 9.03
N GLU A 64 -6.62 -7.06 9.99
CA GLU A 64 -6.93 -6.54 11.31
C GLU A 64 -7.30 -5.06 11.27
N ALA A 65 -6.60 -4.25 10.47
CA ALA A 65 -6.91 -2.84 10.28
C ALA A 65 -8.31 -2.62 9.68
N ILE A 66 -8.69 -3.41 8.65
CA ILE A 66 -10.04 -3.34 8.05
C ILE A 66 -11.12 -3.76 9.03
N SER A 67 -10.86 -4.81 9.83
CA SER A 67 -11.82 -5.31 10.82
C SER A 67 -12.14 -4.31 11.93
N LYS A 68 -11.19 -3.43 12.30
CA LYS A 68 -11.37 -2.44 13.36
C LYS A 68 -12.18 -1.22 12.90
N HIS A 69 -12.44 -1.05 11.60
CA HIS A 69 -13.14 0.13 11.05
C HIS A 69 -12.50 1.47 11.48
N GLU A 70 -11.23 1.45 11.85
CA GLU A 70 -10.47 2.67 12.09
C GLU A 70 -10.35 3.40 10.75
N THR A 71 -10.59 4.72 10.74
CA THR A 71 -10.36 5.56 9.57
C THR A 71 -8.85 5.61 9.33
N VAL A 72 -8.37 4.62 8.57
CA VAL A 72 -6.96 4.35 8.32
C VAL A 72 -6.21 5.49 7.61
N SER A 73 -6.92 6.54 7.17
CA SER A 73 -6.27 7.79 6.74
C SER A 73 -5.31 8.38 7.78
N GLU A 74 -5.45 8.01 9.07
CA GLU A 74 -4.59 8.54 10.14
C GLU A 74 -3.47 7.58 10.58
N ASP A 75 -3.60 6.26 10.41
CA ASP A 75 -2.66 5.26 11.00
C ASP A 75 -1.68 4.59 10.01
N ILE A 76 -1.86 4.75 8.68
CA ILE A 76 -0.74 4.47 7.73
C ILE A 76 0.07 5.72 7.41
N ASP A 77 -0.12 6.81 8.16
CA ASP A 77 0.87 7.87 8.19
C ASP A 77 1.99 7.42 9.13
N LEU A 78 2.81 6.49 8.62
CA LEU A 78 4.11 6.20 9.20
C LEU A 78 4.88 7.53 9.18
N LYS A 79 4.81 8.27 10.29
CA LYS A 79 5.87 9.19 10.67
C LYS A 79 7.13 8.36 10.89
N GLU A 80 7.75 7.91 9.80
CA GLU A 80 9.16 7.65 9.76
C GLU A 80 9.83 9.01 9.93
N THR A 81 10.00 9.41 11.20
CA THR A 81 11.11 10.29 11.54
C THR A 81 12.39 9.49 11.27
N ASP A 82 12.79 9.42 9.99
CA ASP A 82 14.12 9.01 9.52
C ASP A 82 15.13 10.05 10.02
N GLN A 83 15.33 10.10 11.33
CA GLN A 83 16.48 10.75 11.92
C GLN A 83 17.67 9.81 11.75
N GLY A 84 18.05 9.59 10.50
CA GLY A 84 19.27 8.86 10.18
C GLY A 84 20.45 9.47 10.95
N THR A 85 21.39 8.61 11.34
CA THR A 85 22.58 9.05 12.08
C THR A 85 23.35 10.12 11.29
N LEU A 86 24.18 10.93 11.96
CA LEU A 86 24.95 11.99 11.30
C LEU A 86 25.75 11.46 10.09
N GLY A 87 26.29 10.24 10.18
CA GLY A 87 26.98 9.57 9.08
C GLY A 87 26.08 9.20 7.91
N GLN A 88 24.85 8.74 8.17
CA GLN A 88 23.87 8.43 7.13
C GLN A 88 23.41 9.70 6.39
N ARG A 89 23.22 10.80 7.11
CA ARG A 89 22.87 12.10 6.50
C ARG A 89 24.01 12.66 5.65
N LEU A 90 25.26 12.49 6.09
CA LEU A 90 26.43 12.88 5.32
C LEU A 90 26.58 12.00 4.06
N ALA A 91 26.44 10.69 4.18
CA ALA A 91 26.51 9.76 3.06
C ALA A 91 25.45 10.07 1.98
N ASP A 92 24.21 10.41 2.37
CA ASP A 92 23.18 10.85 1.42
C ASP A 92 23.58 12.10 0.65
N ARG A 93 24.12 13.09 1.36
CA ARG A 93 24.52 14.36 0.75
C ARG A 93 25.69 14.14 -0.21
N VAL A 94 26.65 13.30 0.18
CA VAL A 94 27.78 12.94 -0.69
C VAL A 94 27.32 12.15 -1.91
N ALA A 95 26.42 11.17 -1.75
CA ALA A 95 25.91 10.36 -2.85
C ALA A 95 25.03 11.16 -3.82
N SER A 96 24.18 12.05 -3.32
CA SER A 96 23.35 12.94 -4.15
C SER A 96 24.20 13.97 -4.90
N PHE A 97 25.26 14.49 -4.28
CA PHE A 97 26.19 15.39 -4.94
C PHE A 97 27.05 14.69 -6.00
N GLY A 98 27.61 13.52 -5.68
CA GLY A 98 28.44 12.73 -6.59
C GLY A 98 27.71 12.20 -7.83
N GLY A 99 26.38 12.09 -7.78
CA GLY A 99 25.53 11.68 -8.91
C GLY A 99 25.10 12.82 -9.86
N SER A 100 25.53 14.06 -9.61
CA SER A 100 25.11 15.22 -10.42
C SER A 100 26.03 15.49 -11.60
N TRP A 101 25.45 15.87 -12.74
CA TRP A 101 26.19 16.37 -13.91
C TRP A 101 27.05 17.60 -13.59
N SER A 102 26.61 18.44 -12.65
CA SER A 102 27.38 19.63 -12.24
C SER A 102 28.66 19.26 -11.49
N PHE A 103 28.66 18.15 -10.75
CA PHE A 103 29.84 17.65 -10.04
C PHE A 103 30.91 17.18 -11.03
N ILE A 104 30.51 16.40 -12.04
CA ILE A 104 31.42 15.91 -13.09
C ILE A 104 32.13 17.09 -13.77
N LEU A 105 31.38 18.10 -14.22
CA LEU A 105 31.95 19.27 -14.89
C LEU A 105 32.90 20.07 -14.00
N THR A 106 32.51 20.32 -12.75
CA THR A 106 33.35 21.07 -11.79
C THR A 106 34.63 20.29 -11.46
N PHE A 107 34.53 18.98 -11.27
CA PHE A 107 35.67 18.11 -10.98
C PHE A 107 36.67 18.06 -12.14
N THR A 108 36.17 17.89 -13.37
CA THR A 108 37.01 17.97 -14.58
C THR A 108 37.70 19.33 -14.72
N PHE A 109 36.98 20.43 -14.43
CA PHE A 109 37.55 21.77 -14.48
C PHE A 109 38.68 21.97 -13.47
N ILE A 110 38.53 21.48 -12.22
CA ILE A 110 39.57 21.53 -11.19
C ILE A 110 40.82 20.76 -11.63
N ILE A 111 40.65 19.56 -12.22
CA ILE A 111 41.76 18.77 -12.75
C ILE A 111 42.49 19.54 -13.86
N LEU A 112 41.76 20.15 -14.79
CA LEU A 112 42.36 20.96 -15.85
C LEU A 112 43.14 22.15 -15.30
N ILE A 113 42.59 22.87 -14.31
CA ILE A 113 43.31 23.95 -13.63
C ILE A 113 44.59 23.45 -12.98
N TRP A 114 44.53 22.31 -12.29
CA TRP A 114 45.70 21.72 -11.63
C TRP A 114 46.82 21.41 -12.62
N ILE A 115 46.47 20.83 -13.78
CA ILE A 115 47.40 20.51 -14.86
C ILE A 115 48.02 21.80 -15.42
N VAL A 116 47.21 22.80 -15.76
CA VAL A 116 47.70 24.08 -16.33
C VAL A 116 48.63 24.81 -15.37
N LEU A 117 48.26 24.91 -14.08
CA LEU A 117 49.07 25.57 -13.07
C LEU A 117 50.44 24.89 -12.87
N ASN A 118 50.47 23.55 -12.85
CA ASN A 118 51.72 22.81 -12.63
C ASN A 118 52.56 22.62 -13.90
N SER A 119 51.98 22.78 -15.09
CA SER A 119 52.69 22.65 -16.38
C SER A 119 53.27 23.97 -16.88
N ASP A 120 52.50 25.07 -16.87
CA ASP A 120 52.86 26.30 -17.56
C ASP A 120 53.29 27.45 -16.63
N ILE A 121 52.81 27.48 -15.39
CA ILE A 121 52.88 28.67 -14.54
C ILE A 121 53.95 28.58 -13.44
N LEU A 122 54.32 27.37 -13.01
CA LEU A 122 55.25 27.17 -11.91
C LEU A 122 56.59 26.61 -12.40
N SER A 123 57.64 27.45 -12.37
CA SER A 123 59.00 27.13 -12.87
C SER A 123 59.70 25.97 -12.13
N LYS A 124 59.24 25.66 -10.90
CA LYS A 124 59.42 24.36 -10.23
C LYS A 124 58.03 23.91 -9.79
N GLY A 125 57.33 23.19 -10.66
CA GLY A 125 56.01 22.61 -10.38
C GLY A 125 55.97 21.93 -9.02
N PHE A 126 54.91 22.15 -8.26
CA PHE A 126 54.65 21.43 -7.00
C PHE A 126 54.37 19.95 -7.29
N ASP A 127 53.74 19.67 -8.43
CA ASP A 127 53.50 18.34 -8.97
C ASP A 127 53.85 18.32 -10.48
N PRO A 128 55.14 18.22 -10.85
CA PRO A 128 55.55 18.19 -12.27
C PRO A 128 55.02 16.95 -12.99
N TYR A 129 54.88 17.03 -14.31
CA TYR A 129 54.56 15.88 -15.15
C TYR A 129 55.53 14.72 -14.82
N PRO A 130 55.05 13.52 -14.42
CA PRO A 130 53.75 12.90 -14.72
C PRO A 130 52.64 13.00 -13.64
N TYR A 131 52.65 14.03 -12.78
CA TYR A 131 51.60 14.32 -11.77
C TYR A 131 51.40 13.21 -10.71
N ILE A 132 52.45 12.86 -9.95
CA ILE A 132 52.39 11.79 -8.94
C ILE A 132 51.37 12.10 -7.84
N LEU A 133 51.27 13.37 -7.42
CA LEU A 133 50.45 13.76 -6.28
C LEU A 133 48.97 13.79 -6.67
N LEU A 134 48.65 14.33 -7.85
CA LEU A 134 47.31 14.25 -8.42
C LEU A 134 46.86 12.79 -8.55
N ASN A 135 47.71 11.92 -9.10
CA ASN A 135 47.40 10.50 -9.27
C ASN A 135 47.17 9.78 -7.93
N LEU A 136 47.95 10.11 -6.89
CA LEU A 136 47.76 9.58 -5.55
C LEU A 136 46.39 9.98 -4.97
N ILE A 137 46.02 11.26 -5.09
CA ILE A 137 44.73 11.78 -4.60
C ILE A 137 43.57 11.12 -5.35
N LEU A 138 43.64 11.04 -6.68
CA LEU A 138 42.60 10.42 -7.50
C LEU A 138 42.43 8.94 -7.17
N SER A 139 43.53 8.21 -6.96
CA SER A 139 43.49 6.80 -6.57
C SER A 139 42.86 6.59 -5.19
N CYS A 140 43.20 7.44 -4.23
CA CYS A 140 42.60 7.42 -2.89
C CYS A 140 41.09 7.74 -2.94
N LEU A 141 40.70 8.74 -3.72
CA LEU A 141 39.30 9.11 -3.92
C LEU A 141 38.49 7.98 -4.57
N ALA A 142 39.03 7.35 -5.62
CA ALA A 142 38.42 6.23 -6.30
C ALA A 142 38.26 5.01 -5.37
N ALA A 143 39.25 4.72 -4.52
CA ALA A 143 39.18 3.63 -3.55
C ALA A 143 38.05 3.83 -2.52
N LEU A 144 37.81 5.06 -2.08
CA LEU A 144 36.72 5.39 -1.16
C LEU A 144 35.35 5.49 -1.85
N GLN A 145 35.31 5.66 -3.17
CA GLN A 145 34.08 5.86 -3.92
C GLN A 145 33.18 4.61 -3.91
N ALA A 146 33.73 3.42 -4.12
CA ALA A 146 32.93 2.19 -4.22
C ALA A 146 32.16 1.85 -2.92
N PRO A 147 32.77 1.89 -1.71
CA PRO A 147 32.04 1.70 -0.46
C PRO A 147 30.97 2.77 -0.20
N VAL A 148 31.25 4.04 -0.50
CA VAL A 148 30.28 5.13 -0.31
C VAL A 148 29.08 4.95 -1.24
N ILE A 149 29.31 4.59 -2.51
CA ILE A 149 28.25 4.26 -3.46
C ILE A 149 27.44 3.07 -2.93
N MET A 150 28.09 1.99 -2.51
CA MET A 150 27.43 0.79 -1.99
C MET A 150 26.58 1.09 -0.73
N MET A 151 27.10 1.90 0.20
CA MET A 151 26.34 2.34 1.38
C MET A 151 25.10 3.15 0.99
N SER A 152 25.22 4.04 -0.01
CA SER A 152 24.08 4.80 -0.52
C SER A 152 23.05 3.92 -1.24
N GLN A 153 23.51 2.90 -1.97
CA GLN A 153 22.66 1.94 -2.68
C GLN A 153 21.89 1.05 -1.71
N ASN A 154 22.56 0.42 -0.74
CA ASN A 154 21.91 -0.42 0.29
C ASN A 154 20.83 0.36 1.05
N ARG A 155 21.05 1.66 1.27
CA ARG A 155 20.06 2.52 1.93
C ARG A 155 18.89 2.88 1.02
N LYS A 156 19.13 3.19 -0.26
CA LYS A 156 18.05 3.36 -1.24
C LYS A 156 17.21 2.09 -1.36
N GLU A 157 17.84 0.93 -1.51
CA GLU A 157 17.16 -0.36 -1.58
C GLU A 157 16.32 -0.65 -0.33
N THR A 158 16.83 -0.32 0.87
CA THR A 158 16.06 -0.46 2.11
C THR A 158 14.81 0.42 2.11
N LYS A 159 14.93 1.67 1.66
CA LYS A 159 13.79 2.61 1.55
C LYS A 159 12.81 2.16 0.47
N ASP A 160 13.30 1.74 -0.68
CA ASP A 160 12.49 1.26 -1.79
C ASP A 160 11.75 -0.02 -1.41
N ARG A 161 12.38 -0.95 -0.69
CA ARG A 161 11.72 -2.14 -0.14
C ARG A 161 10.59 -1.77 0.81
N LYS A 162 10.82 -0.85 1.75
CA LYS A 162 9.77 -0.38 2.68
C LYS A 162 8.62 0.31 1.93
N ARG A 163 8.94 1.13 0.92
CA ARG A 163 7.95 1.77 0.07
C ARG A 163 7.12 0.73 -0.70
N SER A 164 7.75 -0.27 -1.29
CA SER A 164 7.05 -1.35 -2.00
C SER A 164 6.14 -2.15 -1.06
N GLU A 165 6.58 -2.44 0.17
CA GLU A 165 5.75 -3.12 1.17
C GLU A 165 4.54 -2.25 1.57
N TYR A 166 4.75 -0.94 1.73
CA TYR A 166 3.67 0.01 1.98
C TYR A 166 2.68 0.09 0.82
N ASP A 167 3.16 0.25 -0.41
CA ASP A 167 2.31 0.31 -1.60
C ASP A 167 1.50 -0.98 -1.75
N TYR A 168 2.09 -2.13 -1.45
CA TYR A 168 1.40 -3.41 -1.41
C TYR A 168 0.29 -3.43 -0.34
N ARG A 169 0.55 -2.98 0.89
CA ARG A 169 -0.47 -2.87 1.96
C ARG A 169 -1.66 -1.99 1.54
N VAL A 170 -1.38 -0.83 0.94
CA VAL A 170 -2.41 0.10 0.48
C VAL A 170 -3.25 -0.52 -0.63
N ASN A 171 -2.61 -1.17 -1.61
CA ASN A 171 -3.29 -1.84 -2.70
C ASN A 171 -4.18 -2.99 -2.20
N LEU A 172 -3.65 -3.86 -1.34
CA LEU A 172 -4.39 -4.95 -0.73
C LEU A 172 -5.62 -4.44 0.02
N LYS A 173 -5.46 -3.37 0.80
CA LYS A 173 -6.58 -2.74 1.51
C LYS A 173 -7.64 -2.22 0.54
N ALA A 174 -7.22 -1.51 -0.50
CA ALA A 174 -8.13 -1.00 -1.52
C ALA A 174 -8.88 -2.13 -2.23
N GLU A 175 -8.21 -3.23 -2.55
CA GLU A 175 -8.83 -4.41 -3.16
C GLU A 175 -9.93 -5.00 -2.25
N LEU A 176 -9.63 -5.22 -0.97
CA LEU A 176 -10.59 -5.74 0.00
C LEU A 176 -11.78 -4.79 0.20
N GLU A 177 -11.53 -3.48 0.28
CA GLU A 177 -12.59 -2.48 0.37
C GLU A 177 -13.48 -2.46 -0.88
N ILE A 178 -12.89 -2.53 -2.07
CA ILE A 178 -13.62 -2.60 -3.34
C ILE A 178 -14.47 -3.87 -3.39
N ARG A 179 -13.93 -5.02 -2.98
CA ARG A 179 -14.66 -6.28 -2.96
C ARG A 179 -15.83 -6.23 -1.98
N LEU A 180 -15.60 -5.65 -0.80
CA LEU A 180 -16.68 -5.39 0.15
C LEU A 180 -17.72 -4.43 -0.46
N LEU A 181 -17.35 -3.40 -1.21
CA LEU A 181 -18.33 -2.53 -1.87
C LEU A 181 -19.13 -3.26 -2.95
N HIS A 182 -18.49 -4.10 -3.77
CA HIS A 182 -19.15 -4.89 -4.81
C HIS A 182 -20.24 -5.79 -4.23
N GLU A 183 -19.94 -6.56 -3.18
CA GLU A 183 -20.96 -7.39 -2.52
C GLU A 183 -22.15 -6.58 -1.97
N LYS A 184 -21.90 -5.35 -1.50
CA LYS A 184 -22.97 -4.46 -1.04
C LYS A 184 -23.87 -4.05 -2.20
N ILE A 185 -23.27 -3.71 -3.34
CA ILE A 185 -23.98 -3.34 -4.55
C ILE A 185 -24.80 -4.53 -5.05
N ASP A 186 -24.22 -5.72 -5.13
CA ASP A 186 -24.92 -6.94 -5.56
C ASP A 186 -26.13 -7.25 -4.67
N HIS A 187 -25.97 -7.14 -3.35
CA HIS A 187 -27.07 -7.33 -2.41
C HIS A 187 -28.21 -6.33 -2.65
N LEU A 188 -27.88 -5.05 -2.86
CA LEU A 188 -28.87 -4.02 -3.16
C LEU A 188 -29.56 -4.28 -4.50
N MET A 189 -28.79 -4.67 -5.53
CA MET A 189 -29.33 -4.98 -6.85
C MET A 189 -30.32 -6.15 -6.82
N ILE A 190 -30.00 -7.22 -6.09
CA ILE A 190 -30.91 -8.37 -5.90
C ILE A 190 -32.19 -7.93 -5.19
N SER A 191 -32.07 -7.16 -4.11
CA SER A 191 -33.23 -6.65 -3.37
C SER A 191 -34.13 -5.76 -4.23
N GLN A 192 -33.55 -4.84 -5.02
CA GLN A 192 -34.30 -4.00 -5.96
C GLN A 192 -34.99 -4.84 -7.05
N THR A 193 -34.31 -5.86 -7.58
CA THR A 193 -34.87 -6.75 -8.60
C THR A 193 -36.06 -7.54 -8.06
N GLN A 194 -35.98 -8.07 -6.84
CA GLN A 194 -37.10 -8.75 -6.17
C GLN A 194 -38.30 -7.81 -6.02
N ARG A 195 -38.06 -6.57 -5.57
CA ARG A 195 -39.10 -5.57 -5.40
C ARG A 195 -39.78 -5.18 -6.71
N LEU A 196 -39.03 -5.12 -7.81
CA LEU A 196 -39.59 -4.90 -9.14
C LEU A 196 -40.47 -6.07 -9.60
N MET A 197 -40.07 -7.32 -9.33
CA MET A 197 -40.89 -8.50 -9.65
C MET A 197 -42.18 -8.52 -8.84
N GLU A 198 -42.14 -8.21 -7.54
CA GLU A 198 -43.35 -8.09 -6.71
C GLU A 198 -44.33 -7.05 -7.26
N LEU A 199 -43.82 -5.88 -7.65
CA LEU A 199 -44.65 -4.83 -8.25
C LEU A 199 -45.26 -5.27 -9.59
N GLN A 200 -44.52 -6.01 -10.42
CA GLN A 200 -45.04 -6.57 -11.66
C GLN A 200 -46.13 -7.61 -11.42
N GLN A 201 -45.94 -8.48 -10.43
CA GLN A 201 -46.94 -9.49 -10.06
C GLN A 201 -48.24 -8.82 -9.58
N ILE A 202 -48.13 -7.82 -8.70
CA ILE A 202 -49.28 -7.03 -8.25
C ILE A 202 -50.01 -6.39 -9.45
N GLN A 203 -49.28 -5.82 -10.41
CA GLN A 203 -49.90 -5.25 -11.62
C GLN A 203 -50.61 -6.30 -12.48
N MET A 204 -50.03 -7.50 -12.62
CA MET A 204 -50.62 -8.61 -13.37
C MET A 204 -51.92 -9.08 -12.73
N ASP A 205 -51.93 -9.23 -11.39
CA ASP A 205 -53.11 -9.62 -10.61
C ASP A 205 -54.24 -8.58 -10.77
N TYR A 206 -53.91 -7.28 -10.73
CA TYR A 206 -54.88 -6.21 -10.99
C TYR A 206 -55.46 -6.27 -12.41
N LEU A 207 -54.63 -6.56 -13.43
CA LEU A 207 -55.09 -6.69 -14.82
C LEU A 207 -56.01 -7.90 -15.00
N GLU A 208 -55.69 -9.03 -14.37
CA GLU A 208 -56.53 -10.23 -14.36
C GLU A 208 -57.89 -9.94 -13.70
N GLU A 209 -57.89 -9.24 -12.57
CA GLU A 209 -59.13 -8.86 -11.90
C GLU A 209 -60.01 -7.95 -12.78
N ILE A 210 -59.41 -6.95 -13.44
CA ILE A 210 -60.12 -6.08 -14.39
C ILE A 210 -60.68 -6.88 -15.57
N ALA A 211 -59.90 -7.82 -16.12
CA ALA A 211 -60.32 -8.67 -17.23
C ALA A 211 -61.51 -9.54 -16.83
N ASN A 212 -61.46 -10.17 -15.65
CA ASN A 212 -62.56 -10.96 -15.09
C ASN A 212 -63.82 -10.13 -14.81
N ARG A 213 -63.68 -8.88 -14.36
CA ARG A 213 -64.82 -7.97 -14.15
C ARG A 213 -65.48 -7.52 -15.46
N ARG A 214 -64.72 -7.39 -16.56
CA ARG A 214 -65.27 -7.05 -17.90
C ARG A 214 -65.88 -8.25 -18.64
N GLY A 215 -65.55 -9.48 -18.25
CA GLY A 215 -66.09 -10.71 -18.84
C GLY A 215 -67.41 -11.20 -18.25
N LYS A 216 -67.92 -10.56 -17.19
CA LYS A 216 -69.27 -10.76 -16.62
C LYS A 216 -70.20 -9.64 -17.06
#